data_AF-A0A520D5Z5-F1
#
_entry.id   AF-A0A520D5Z5-F1
#
_cell.length_a   1.000
_cell.length_b   1.000
_cell.length_c   1.000
_cell.angle_alpha   90.00
_cell.angle_beta   90.00
_cell.angle_gamma   90.00
#
_symmetry.space_group_name_H-M   'P 1'
#
loop_
_entity.id
_entity.type
_entity.pdbx_description
1 polymer ?
#
loop_
_entity_poly.entity_id
_entity_poly.type
_entity_poly.pdbx_seq_one_letter_code
_entity_poly.pdbx_strand_id
1 'polypeptide(L)' 'VYTKKGYANEWDGTLNGSPLVSDTYYYILEFGPNLGQFKGYITLIRN' A
#
# COMPACT_ATOMS: atom_id res chain seq x y z
N VAL A 1 4.57 -7.39 4.39
CA VAL A 1 4.48 -5.91 4.31
C VAL A 1 5.13 -5.49 3.00
N TYR A 2 4.43 -4.68 2.20
CA TYR A 2 4.98 -4.08 0.98
C TYR A 2 5.46 -2.66 1.32
N THR A 3 6.66 -2.28 0.85
CA THR A 3 7.24 -0.95 1.11
C THR A 3 7.96 -0.46 -0.14
N LYS A 4 7.76 0.82 -0.51
CA LYS A 4 8.45 1.44 -1.65
C LYS A 4 8.77 2.91 -1.38
N LYS A 5 9.98 3.34 -1.77
CA LYS A 5 10.38 4.75 -1.82
C LYS A 5 10.12 5.30 -3.23
N GLY A 6 9.56 6.50 -3.33
CA GLY A 6 9.17 7.09 -4.62
C GLY A 6 7.99 6.36 -5.25
N TYR A 7 6.97 6.04 -4.45
CA TYR A 7 5.76 5.34 -4.90
C TYR A 7 5.04 6.16 -5.97
N ALA A 8 4.86 5.57 -7.16
CA ALA A 8 4.22 6.21 -8.31
C ALA A 8 2.84 5.61 -8.64
N ASN A 9 2.15 5.07 -7.62
CA ASN A 9 0.85 4.39 -7.77
C ASN A 9 0.90 3.10 -8.61
N GLU A 10 2.00 2.36 -8.54
CA GLU A 10 2.19 1.14 -9.35
C GLU A 10 1.91 -0.18 -8.63
N TRP A 11 1.42 -0.14 -7.38
CA TRP A 11 1.11 -1.37 -6.67
C TRP A 11 -0.16 -2.00 -7.24
N ASP A 12 -0.05 -3.25 -7.68
CA ASP A 12 -1.09 -4.03 -8.35
C ASP A 12 -1.81 -5.01 -7.41
N GLY A 13 -1.64 -4.83 -6.10
CA GLY A 13 -2.24 -5.71 -5.10
C GLY A 13 -1.51 -7.04 -4.93
N THR A 14 -0.21 -7.09 -5.23
CA THR A 14 0.64 -8.27 -4.99
C THR A 14 1.61 -8.04 -3.82
N LEU A 15 1.99 -9.11 -3.15
CA LEU A 15 3.06 -9.12 -2.16
C LEU A 15 4.06 -10.22 -2.53
N ASN A 16 5.31 -9.83 -2.80
CA ASN A 16 6.38 -10.74 -3.22
C ASN A 16 5.99 -11.58 -4.46
N GLY A 17 5.30 -10.98 -5.43
CA GLY A 17 4.84 -11.66 -6.65
C GLY A 17 3.56 -12.48 -6.50
N SER A 18 3.07 -12.68 -5.27
CA SER A 18 1.82 -13.39 -5.02
C SER A 18 0.63 -12.41 -4.91
N PRO A 19 -0.51 -12.68 -5.55
CA PRO A 19 -1.69 -11.85 -5.40
C PRO A 19 -2.23 -11.93 -3.97
N LEU A 20 -2.57 -10.78 -3.40
CA LEU A 20 -3.30 -10.72 -2.14
C LEU A 20 -4.78 -11.07 -2.35
N VAL A 21 -5.41 -11.60 -1.30
CA VAL A 21 -6.84 -11.92 -1.28
C VAL A 21 -7.70 -10.65 -1.33
N SER A 22 -8.97 -10.80 -1.70
CA SER A 22 -9.95 -9.73 -1.58
C SER A 22 -10.21 -9.41 -0.11
N ASP A 23 -9.66 -8.30 0.38
CA ASP A 23 -9.78 -7.85 1.77
C ASP A 23 -9.42 -6.36 1.89
N THR A 24 -9.55 -5.80 3.09
CA THR A 24 -9.15 -4.43 3.43
C THR A 24 -7.76 -4.39 4.04
N TYR A 25 -6.87 -3.60 3.43
CA TYR A 25 -5.48 -3.45 3.80
C TYR A 25 -5.21 -2.04 4.30
N TYR A 26 -4.47 -1.92 5.40
CA TYR A 26 -4.04 -0.64 5.94
C TYR A 26 -2.74 -0.18 5.27
N TYR A 27 -2.60 1.14 5.09
CA TYR A 27 -1.38 1.74 4.56
C TYR A 27 -0.94 2.94 5.40
N ILE A 28 0.37 3.22 5.31
CA ILE A 28 1.02 4.40 5.88
C ILE A 28 1.89 5.00 4.77
N LEU A 29 1.71 6.29 4.48
CA LEU A 29 2.55 7.07 3.60
C LEU A 29 3.41 8.02 4.44
N GLU A 30 4.73 7.94 4.28
CA GLU A 30 5.70 8.78 4.97
C GLU A 30 6.37 9.73 3.97
N PHE A 31 6.31 11.04 4.25
CA PHE A 31 6.84 12.07 3.35
C PHE A 31 8.26 12.52 3.71
N GLY A 32 8.83 11.94 4.77
CA GLY A 32 10.13 12.30 5.32
C GLY A 32 10.01 13.04 6.66
N PRO A 33 11.16 13.43 7.26
CA PRO A 33 11.20 14.06 8.57
C PRO A 33 10.34 15.33 8.62
N ASN A 34 9.56 15.50 9.69
CA ASN A 34 8.72 16.67 9.95
C ASN A 34 7.57 16.94 8.94
N LEU A 35 7.32 16.06 7.98
CA LEU A 35 6.24 16.21 6.99
C LEU A 35 4.97 15.40 7.32
N GLY A 36 4.99 14.65 8.44
CA GLY A 36 3.87 13.86 8.92
C GLY A 36 3.70 12.52 8.18
N GLN A 37 2.65 11.80 8.58
CA GLN A 37 2.25 10.53 7.99
C GLN A 37 0.78 10.59 7.58
N PHE A 38 0.44 10.00 6.44
CA PHE A 38 -0.94 9.78 6.05
C PHE A 38 -1.28 8.30 6.20
N LYS A 39 -2.40 8.01 6.85
CA LYS A 39 -2.84 6.65 7.14
C LYS A 39 -4.24 6.46 6.59
N GLY A 40 -4.51 5.24 6.17
CA GLY A 40 -5.83 4.87 5.65
C GLY A 40 -5.92 3.39 5.41
N TYR A 41 -6.98 3.02 4.71
CA TYR A 41 -7.21 1.66 4.27
C TYR A 41 -7.68 1.65 2.81
N ILE A 42 -7.43 0.54 2.14
CA ILE A 42 -7.85 0.26 0.78
C ILE A 42 -8.46 -1.13 0.76
N THR A 43 -9.61 -1.27 0.10
CA THR A 43 -10.23 -2.57 -0.13
C THR A 43 -9.80 -3.08 -1.49
N LEU A 44 -9.16 -4.25 -1.54
CA LEU A 44 -8.89 -4.96 -2.77
C LEU A 44 -10.07 -5.89 -3.09
N ILE A 45 -10.52 -5.84 -4.34
CA ILE A 45 -11.57 -6.70 -4.86
C ILE A 45 -11.01 -7.44 -6.08
N ARG A 46 -11.01 -8.76 -6.06
CA ARG A 46 -10.66 -9.66 -7.17
C ARG A 46 -11.87 -10.53 -7.53
N ASN A 47 -12.08 -10.73 -8.83
CA ASN A 47 -13.11 -11.60 -9.41
C ASN A 47 -12.48 -12.89 -9.95
#